data_AF-C5BU16-F1
#
_entry.id   AF-C5BU16-F1
#
_cell.length_a   1.000
_cell.length_b   1.000
_cell.length_c   1.000
_cell.angle_alpha   90.00
_cell.angle_beta   90.00
_cell.angle_gamma   90.00
#
_symmetry.space_group_name_H-M   'P 1'
#
loop_
_entity.id
_entity.type
_entity.pdbx_description
1 polymer ?
#
loop_
_entity_poly.entity_id
_entity_poly.type
_entity_poly.pdbx_seq_one_letter_code
_entity_poly.pdbx_strand_id
1 'polypeptide(L)' 'MAQGNSYSEMIREISRAYYNRSLTLDEYRSERKWILDAVDSEYNGIEIRGLNTAPGEPDKTNSMTTVFYGPTDTQPNFRK' A
#
# COMPACT_ATOMS: atom_id res chain seq x y z
N MET A 1 25.57 14.20 -11.60
CA MET A 1 24.40 14.78 -12.28
C MET A 1 23.23 13.81 -12.09
N ALA A 2 22.44 13.98 -11.03
CA ALA A 2 21.20 13.23 -10.88
C ALA A 2 20.13 14.00 -11.65
N GLN A 3 19.64 13.43 -12.75
CA GLN A 3 18.37 13.86 -13.34
C GLN A 3 17.28 13.47 -12.33
N GLY A 4 17.12 14.29 -11.30
CA GLY A 4 16.10 14.13 -10.29
C GLY A 4 14.78 14.54 -10.90
N ASN A 5 14.03 13.58 -11.44
CA ASN A 5 12.62 13.79 -11.70
C ASN A 5 12.01 14.28 -10.41
N SER A 6 11.38 15.46 -10.44
CA SER A 6 10.74 16.02 -9.25
C SER A 6 9.74 15.01 -8.72
N TYR A 7 9.64 14.83 -7.40
CA TYR A 7 8.60 13.96 -6.81
C TYR A 7 7.19 14.29 -7.33
N SER A 8 6.93 15.56 -7.67
CA SER A 8 5.70 16.00 -8.31
C SER A 8 5.48 15.40 -9.71
N GLU A 9 6.56 15.21 -10.48
CA GLU A 9 6.56 14.57 -11.79
C GLU A 9 6.35 13.06 -11.67
N MET A 10 7.00 12.41 -10.69
CA MET A 10 6.79 11.00 -10.40
C MET A 10 5.33 10.72 -10.01
N ILE A 11 4.74 11.53 -9.13
CA ILE A 11 3.31 11.42 -8.76
C ILE A 11 2.40 11.59 -9.98
N ARG A 12 2.73 12.53 -10.88
CA ARG A 12 1.97 12.74 -12.11
C ARG A 12 2.06 11.54 -13.05
N GLU A 13 3.22 10.94 -13.17
CA GLU A 13 3.46 9.77 -14.03
C GLU A 13 2.64 8.56 -13.54
N ILE A 14 2.73 8.22 -12.25
CA ILE A 14 1.96 7.09 -11.70
C ILE A 14 0.45 7.34 -11.77
N SER A 15 0.01 8.59 -11.61
CA SER A 15 -1.40 8.95 -11.75
C SER A 15 -1.86 8.75 -13.19
N ARG A 16 -1.06 9.17 -14.17
CA ARG A 16 -1.34 8.95 -15.59
C ARG A 16 -1.38 7.45 -15.92
N ALA A 17 -0.45 6.66 -15.42
CA ALA A 17 -0.40 5.22 -15.61
C ALA A 17 -1.64 4.51 -15.03
N TYR A 18 -2.10 4.93 -13.84
CA TYR A 18 -3.35 4.44 -13.24
C TYR A 18 -4.59 4.81 -14.08
N TYR A 19 -4.72 6.06 -14.52
CA TYR A 19 -5.84 6.47 -15.38
C TYR A 19 -5.87 5.75 -16.73
N ASN A 20 -4.69 5.43 -17.27
CA ASN A 20 -4.55 4.65 -18.50
C ASN A 20 -4.74 3.14 -18.29
N ARG A 21 -5.09 2.69 -17.07
CA ARG A 21 -5.22 1.27 -16.67
C ARG A 21 -3.95 0.45 -16.89
N SER A 22 -2.79 1.10 -16.92
CA SER A 22 -1.48 0.45 -16.97
C SER A 22 -1.00 -0.02 -15.60
N LEU A 23 -1.62 0.49 -14.52
CA LEU A 23 -1.43 0.07 -13.14
C LEU A 23 -2.76 -0.33 -12.52
N THR A 24 -2.73 -1.34 -11.68
CA THR A 24 -3.82 -1.66 -10.76
C THR A 24 -3.89 -0.63 -9.63
N LEU A 25 -5.01 -0.62 -8.90
CA LEU A 25 -5.17 0.27 -7.75
C LEU A 25 -4.13 0.01 -6.65
N ASP A 26 -3.76 -1.26 -6.44
CA ASP A 26 -2.82 -1.65 -5.39
C ASP A 26 -1.38 -1.24 -5.74
N GLU A 27 -0.99 -1.39 -7.01
CA GLU A 27 0.31 -0.91 -7.51
C GLU A 27 0.39 0.62 -7.41
N TYR A 28 -0.64 1.32 -7.87
CA TYR A 28 -0.72 2.79 -7.74
C TYR A 28 -0.56 3.26 -6.30
N ARG A 29 -1.25 2.61 -5.35
CA ARG A 29 -1.15 2.96 -3.92
C ARG A 29 0.23 2.69 -3.35
N SER A 30 0.84 1.57 -3.73
CA SER A 30 2.16 1.16 -3.26
C SER A 30 3.24 2.11 -3.76
N GLU A 31 3.24 2.44 -5.05
CA GLU A 31 4.17 3.40 -5.64
C GLU A 31 3.99 4.81 -5.09
N ARG A 32 2.74 5.28 -4.97
CA ARG A 32 2.45 6.59 -4.38
C ARG A 32 2.96 6.68 -2.94
N LYS A 33 2.79 5.62 -2.16
CA LYS A 33 3.28 5.57 -0.77
C LYS A 33 4.80 5.68 -0.75
N TRP A 34 5.50 4.88 -1.56
CA TRP A 34 6.96 4.92 -1.63
C TRP A 34 7.51 6.31 -1.98
N ILE A 35 6.88 7.01 -2.93
CA ILE A 35 7.26 8.38 -3.29
C ILE A 35 7.09 9.35 -2.11
N LEU A 36 5.97 9.27 -1.40
CA LEU A 36 5.71 10.15 -0.25
C LEU A 36 6.65 9.83 0.91
N ASP A 37 6.92 8.55 1.14
CA ASP A 37 7.88 8.11 2.15
C ASP A 37 9.30 8.65 1.83
N ALA A 38 9.69 8.67 0.56
CA ALA A 38 10.96 9.27 0.13
C ALA A 38 11.00 10.80 0.37
N VAL A 39 9.90 11.51 0.07
CA VAL A 39 9.76 12.95 0.38
C VAL A 39 9.90 13.20 1.89
N ASP A 40 9.21 12.42 2.70
CA ASP A 40 9.26 12.56 4.16
C ASP A 40 10.65 12.23 4.72
N SER A 41 11.33 11.22 4.18
CA SER A 41 12.71 10.92 4.55
C SER A 41 13.67 12.03 4.16
N GLU A 42 13.52 12.64 2.98
CA GLU A 42 14.45 13.64 2.46
C GLU A 42 14.26 15.01 3.11
N TYR A 43 13.02 15.47 3.28
CA TYR A 43 12.73 16.82 3.76
C TYR A 43 12.45 16.89 5.26
N ASN A 44 11.84 15.84 5.83
CA ASN A 44 11.46 15.82 7.25
C ASN A 44 12.43 14.99 8.11
N GLY A 45 13.39 14.28 7.50
CA GLY A 45 14.38 13.46 8.21
C GLY A 45 13.77 12.27 8.95
N ILE A 46 12.58 11.82 8.52
CA ILE A 46 11.88 10.70 9.14
C ILE A 46 12.47 9.39 8.59
N GLU A 47 13.14 8.62 9.45
CA GLU A 47 13.56 7.26 9.09
C GLU A 47 12.35 6.33 9.01
N ILE A 48 11.88 6.09 7.80
CA ILE A 48 10.77 5.16 7.57
C ILE A 48 11.34 3.74 7.56
N ARG A 49 11.11 3.02 8.67
CA ARG A 49 11.42 1.59 8.79
C ARG A 49 10.71 0.81 7.68
N GLY A 50 11.46 0.35 6.68
CA GLY A 50 10.95 -0.46 5.56
C GLY A 50 11.20 0.11 4.16
N LEU A 51 11.76 1.32 4.04
CA LEU A 51 12.00 2.01 2.75
C LEU A 51 13.05 1.33 1.84
N ASN A 52 13.71 0.26 2.31
CA ASN A 52 14.65 -0.53 1.51
C ASN A 52 13.99 -1.56 0.58
N THR A 53 12.66 -1.67 0.59
CA THR A 53 11.97 -2.62 -0.29
C THR A 53 11.61 -1.90 -1.58
N ALA A 54 12.44 -2.07 -2.61
CA ALA A 54 12.14 -1.63 -3.96
C ALA A 54 10.79 -2.23 -4.42
N PRO A 55 10.00 -1.51 -5.24
CA PRO A 55 8.74 -2.03 -5.75
C PRO A 55 9.03 -3.18 -6.72
N GLY A 56 8.95 -4.42 -6.23
CA GLY A 56 9.29 -5.60 -7.02
C GLY A 56 9.52 -6.89 -6.22
N GLU A 57 9.71 -6.84 -4.90
CA GLU A 57 9.69 -8.08 -4.10
C GLU A 57 8.24 -8.49 -3.77
N PRO A 58 7.80 -9.69 -4.17
CA PRO A 58 6.54 -10.23 -3.69
C PRO A 58 6.69 -10.55 -2.20
N ASP A 59 5.94 -9.81 -1.38
CA ASP A 59 5.79 -10.06 0.04
C ASP A 59 5.26 -11.48 0.25
N LYS A 60 6.18 -12.42 0.55
CA LYS A 60 5.87 -13.83 0.85
C LYS A 60 5.42 -14.02 2.30
N THR A 61 4.80 -13.03 2.93
CA THR A 61 4.36 -13.13 4.31
C THR A 61 2.95 -12.60 4.56
N ASN A 62 1.97 -13.05 3.78
CA ASN A 62 0.59 -13.12 4.27
C ASN A 62 0.14 -14.58 4.39
N SER A 63 0.58 -15.17 5.51
CA SER A 63 0.03 -16.42 6.03
C SER A 63 -1.45 -16.22 6.32
N MET A 64 -2.27 -16.82 5.46
CA MET A 64 -3.72 -16.87 5.46
C MET A 64 -4.25 -17.30 6.84
N THR A 65 -4.61 -16.35 7.69
CA THR A 65 -5.33 -16.64 8.94
C THR A 65 -6.80 -16.79 8.59
N THR A 66 -7.19 -18.01 8.23
CA THR A 66 -8.58 -18.39 7.98
C THR A 66 -9.34 -18.37 9.31
N VAL A 67 -10.08 -17.29 9.57
CA VAL A 67 -10.99 -17.22 10.72
C VAL A 67 -12.22 -18.06 10.41
N PHE A 68 -12.25 -19.28 10.93
CA PHE A 68 -13.42 -20.16 10.92
C PHE A 68 -14.49 -19.59 11.86
N TYR A 69 -15.54 -18.98 11.32
CA TYR A 69 -16.77 -18.73 12.07
C TYR A 69 -17.51 -20.06 12.21
N GLY A 70 -17.42 -20.69 13.37
CA GLY A 70 -18.32 -21.78 13.76
C GLY A 70 -19.75 -21.27 13.90
N PRO A 71 -20.77 -22.11 13.68
CA PRO A 71 -22.16 -21.69 13.80
C PRO A 71 -22.44 -21.29 15.25
N THR A 72 -22.74 -20.01 15.47
CA THR A 72 -23.24 -19.51 16.75
C THR A 72 -24.66 -20.03 16.97
N ASP A 73 -24.75 -21.16 17.66
CA ASP A 73 -25.98 -21.70 18.21
C ASP A 73 -26.34 -20.86 19.45
N THR A 74 -27.08 -19.77 19.24
CA THR A 74 -27.73 -19.04 20.34
C THR A 74 -29.01 -18.38 19.82
N GLN A 75 -30.10 -19.16 19.79
CA GLN A 75 -31.45 -18.63 19.66
C GLN A 75 -31.82 -17.84 20.93
N PRO A 76 -32.27 -16.57 20.85
CA PRO A 76 -32.87 -15.90 21.99
C PRO A 76 -34.31 -16.41 22.18
N ASN A 77 -34.52 -17.06 23.32
CA ASN A 77 -35.80 -17.55 23.79
C ASN A 77 -36.67 -16.34 24.21
N PHE A 78 -37.55 -15.84 23.35
CA PHE A 78 -38.51 -14.80 23.74
C PHE A 78 -39.66 -15.44 24.55
N ARG A 79 -39.62 -15.26 25.87
CA ARG A 79 -40.78 -15.45 26.74
C ARG A 79 -41.34 -14.09 27.17
N LYS A 80 -42.60 -13.84 26.86
CA LYS A 80 -43.57 -13.26 27.80
C LYS A 80 -44.98 -13.58 27.36
#